data_AF-A0A855LU67-F1
#
_entry.id   AF-A0A855LU67-F1
#
_cell.length_a   1.000
_cell.length_b   1.000
_cell.length_c   1.000
_cell.angle_alpha   90.00
_cell.angle_beta   90.00
_cell.angle_gamma   90.00
#
_symmetry.space_group_name_H-M   'P 1'
#
loop_
_entity.id
_entity.type
_entity.pdbx_description
1 polymer ?
#
loop_
_entity_poly.entity_id
_entity_poly.type
_entity_poly.pdbx_seq_one_letter_code
_entity_poly.pdbx_strand_id
1 'polypeptide(L)' 'MSFRLFKTKGFAIQASKAWITDDELREAFAEMLDGQADNLGGGVWKKRLKENRYRSIVLAKGGRSWR' A
#
# COMPACT_ATOMS: atom_id res chain seq x y z
N MET A 1 8.88 -3.75 14.76
CA MET A 1 8.51 -2.32 14.63
C MET A 1 7.01 -2.24 14.35
N SER A 2 6.30 -1.25 14.89
CA SER A 2 4.87 -1.04 14.60
C SER A 2 4.73 0.05 13.53
N PHE A 3 4.17 -0.29 12.37
CA PHE A 3 3.94 0.65 11.27
C PHE A 3 2.50 1.13 11.28
N ARG A 4 2.30 2.44 11.14
CA ARG A 4 0.97 3.03 10.95
C ARG A 4 0.71 3.24 9.46
N LEU A 5 -0.31 2.56 8.97
CA LEU A 5 -0.77 2.69 7.59
C LEU A 5 -1.94 3.66 7.51
N PHE A 6 -1.92 4.48 6.47
CA PHE A 6 -2.99 5.41 6.15
C PHE A 6 -3.45 5.13 4.72
N LYS A 7 -4.76 5.04 4.53
CA LYS A 7 -5.39 4.96 3.21
C LYS A 7 -6.23 6.20 2.97
N THR A 8 -6.20 6.72 1.75
CA THR A 8 -7.11 7.81 1.38
C THR A 8 -8.54 7.29 1.22
N LYS A 9 -9.53 8.16 1.35
CA LYS A 9 -10.95 7.80 1.18
C LYS A 9 -11.21 7.16 -0.19
N GLY A 10 -10.63 7.72 -1.25
CA GLY A 10 -10.78 7.19 -2.61
C GLY A 10 -10.15 5.81 -2.78
N PHE A 11 -8.99 5.57 -2.16
CA PHE A 11 -8.37 4.25 -2.14
C PHE A 11 -9.23 3.23 -1.40
N ALA A 12 -9.77 3.59 -0.22
CA ALA A 12 -10.62 2.70 0.58
C ALA A 12 -11.87 2.26 -0.20
N ILE A 13 -12.53 3.18 -0.91
CA ILE A 13 -13.69 2.87 -1.75
C ILE A 13 -13.30 1.90 -2.88
N GLN A 14 -12.16 2.11 -3.54
CA GLN A 14 -11.72 1.24 -4.62
C GLN A 14 -11.31 -0.15 -4.13
N ALA A 15 -10.60 -0.23 -3.00
CA ALA A 15 -10.24 -1.51 -2.37
C ALA A 15 -11.49 -2.32 -1.99
N SER A 16 -12.51 -1.66 -1.41
CA SER A 16 -13.79 -2.30 -1.10
C SER A 16 -14.51 -2.82 -2.35
N LYS A 17 -14.58 -2.04 -3.44
CA LYS A 17 -15.15 -2.50 -4.73
C LYS A 17 -14.38 -3.68 -5.32
N ALA A 18 -13.09 -3.77 -5.07
CA ALA A 18 -12.23 -4.86 -5.49
C ALA A 18 -12.29 -6.09 -4.56
N TRP A 19 -13.09 -6.03 -3.49
CA TRP A 19 -13.14 -7.04 -2.42
C TRP A 19 -11.78 -7.31 -1.80
N ILE A 20 -10.99 -6.25 -1.59
CA ILE A 20 -9.71 -6.31 -0.90
C ILE A 20 -9.93 -5.80 0.53
N THR A 21 -9.66 -6.66 1.48
CA THR A 21 -9.82 -6.43 2.92
C THR A 21 -8.64 -5.66 3.51
N ASP A 22 -8.84 -5.09 4.70
CA ASP A 22 -7.76 -4.37 5.40
C ASP A 22 -6.64 -5.29 5.87
N ASP A 23 -6.94 -6.57 6.14
CA ASP A 23 -5.94 -7.58 6.47
C ASP A 23 -5.07 -7.93 5.26
N GLU A 24 -5.66 -8.15 4.08
CA GLU A 24 -4.91 -8.35 2.82
C GLU A 24 -4.01 -7.15 2.49
N LEU A 25 -4.48 -5.92 2.74
CA LEU A 25 -3.67 -4.71 2.55
C LEU A 25 -2.50 -4.65 3.54
N ARG A 26 -2.70 -5.10 4.78
CA ARG A 26 -1.65 -5.17 5.80
C ARG A 26 -0.60 -6.23 5.46
N GLU A 27 -1.03 -7.40 5.03
CA GLU A 27 -0.14 -8.47 4.57
C GLU A 27 0.67 -8.01 3.36
N ALA A 28 0.02 -7.40 2.36
CA ALA A 28 0.72 -6.88 1.19
C ALA A 28 1.73 -5.78 1.53
N PHE A 29 1.50 -5.01 2.60
CA PHE A 29 2.49 -4.06 3.12
C PHE A 29 3.66 -4.77 3.82
N ALA A 30 3.42 -5.84 4.58
CA ALA A 30 4.49 -6.64 5.16
C ALA A 30 5.38 -7.25 4.06
N GLU A 31 4.78 -7.83 3.02
CA GLU A 31 5.50 -8.33 1.85
C GLU A 31 6.32 -7.23 1.14
N MET A 32 5.79 -6.00 1.09
CA MET A 32 6.53 -4.84 0.56
C MET A 32 7.79 -4.55 1.39
N LEU A 33 7.72 -4.64 2.72
CA LEU A 33 8.88 -4.48 3.61
C LEU A 33 9.92 -5.58 3.41
N ASP A 34 9.48 -6.80 3.06
CA ASP A 34 10.35 -7.93 2.70
C ASP A 34 10.93 -7.82 1.28
N GLY A 35 10.72 -6.68 0.60
CA GLY A 35 11.28 -6.41 -0.72
C GLY A 35 10.44 -6.94 -1.89
N GLN A 36 9.23 -7.44 -1.64
CA GLN A 36 8.33 -7.98 -2.68
C GLN A 36 7.46 -6.90 -3.34
N ALA A 37 8.05 -5.73 -3.62
CA ALA A 37 7.41 -4.63 -4.31
C ALA A 37 8.39 -3.89 -5.21
N ASP A 38 7.88 -3.32 -6.30
CA ASP A 38 8.70 -2.54 -7.22
C ASP A 38 8.96 -1.15 -6.59
N ASN A 39 10.22 -0.83 -6.32
CA ASN A 39 10.63 0.52 -5.91
C ASN A 39 10.67 1.43 -7.14
N LEU A 40 9.80 2.45 -7.17
CA LEU A 40 9.73 3.42 -8.27
C LEU A 40 10.60 4.66 -8.02
N GLY A 41 11.33 4.72 -6.90
CA GLY A 41 12.14 5.85 -6.49
C GLY A 41 11.34 6.92 -5.73
N GLY A 42 12.06 7.84 -5.08
CA GLY A 42 11.44 9.01 -4.41
C GLY A 42 10.51 8.69 -3.24
N GLY A 43 10.62 7.50 -2.65
CA GLY A 43 9.68 7.06 -1.60
C GLY A 43 8.34 6.58 -2.16
N VAL A 44 8.33 6.07 -3.40
CA VAL A 44 7.14 5.49 -4.03
C VAL A 44 7.40 4.01 -4.34
N TRP A 45 6.46 3.16 -3.91
CA TRP A 45 6.49 1.73 -4.19
C TRP A 45 5.20 1.32 -4.91
N LYS A 46 5.33 0.32 -5.77
CA LYS A 46 4.22 -0.30 -6.49
C LYS A 46 4.11 -1.76 -6.05
N LYS A 47 2.97 -2.10 -5.45
CA LYS A 47 2.64 -3.45 -4.98
C LYS A 47 1.56 -4.05 -5.87
N ARG A 48 1.75 -5.30 -6.31
CA ARG A 48 0.73 -6.10 -7.00
C ARG A 48 -0.13 -6.80 -5.95
N LEU A 49 -1.44 -6.78 -6.13
CA LEU A 49 -2.42 -7.37 -5.22
C LEU A 49 -3.32 -8.37 -5.97
N LYS A 50 -3.90 -9.31 -5.22
CA LYS A 50 -4.95 -10.23 -5.66
C LYS A 50 -4.60 -10.95 -6.97
N GLU A 51 -3.55 -11.76 -6.94
CA GLU A 51 -3.04 -12.49 -8.12
C GLU A 51 -2.70 -11.54 -9.29
N ASN A 52 -2.05 -10.40 -8.99
CA ASN A 52 -1.64 -9.40 -9.99
C ASN A 52 -2.82 -8.74 -10.75
N ARG A 53 -4.06 -8.82 -10.21
CA ARG A 53 -5.24 -8.14 -10.77
C ARG A 53 -5.28 -6.65 -10.46
N TYR A 54 -4.67 -6.24 -9.34
CA TYR A 54 -4.65 -4.84 -8.92
C TYR A 54 -3.23 -4.37 -8.62
N ARG A 55 -3.01 -3.07 -8.77
CA ARG A 55 -1.76 -2.39 -8.44
C ARG A 55 -2.05 -1.30 -7.43
N SER A 56 -1.42 -1.41 -6.27
CA SER A 56 -1.47 -0.40 -5.21
C SER A 56 -0.18 0.43 -5.24
N ILE A 57 -0.31 1.72 -4.94
CA ILE A 57 0.82 2.63 -4.76
C ILE A 57 0.96 2.92 -3.27
N VAL A 58 2.15 2.66 -2.74
CA VAL A 58 2.51 2.97 -1.37
C VAL A 58 3.51 4.12 -1.39
N LEU A 59 3.26 5.12 -0.56
CA LEU A 59 4.16 6.26 -0.37
C LEU A 59 4.80 6.11 1.01
N ALA A 60 6.12 5.98 1.09
CA ALA A 60 6.79 6.25 2.35
C ALA A 60 6.85 7.75 2.53
N LYS A 61 6.36 8.20 3.67
CA LYS A 61 6.32 9.60 4.05
C LYS A 61 7.74 10.19 4.07
N GLY A 62 8.17 10.77 2.96
CA GLY A 62 9.34 11.62 2.86
C GLY A 62 9.04 13.02 3.41
N GLY A 63 8.86 13.18 4.73
CA GLY A 63 8.84 14.49 5.38
C GLY A 63 7.49 15.07 5.85
N ARG A 64 7.56 16.34 6.31
CA ARG A 64 7.01 16.86 7.59
C ARG A 64 5.50 17.10 7.72
N SER A 65 4.67 16.82 6.72
CA SER A 65 3.26 17.21 6.78
C SER A 65 2.33 16.17 6.17
N TRP A 66 1.87 15.24 7.00
CA TRP A 66 0.56 14.61 6.83
C TRP A 66 -0.18 14.96 8.12
N ARG A 67 -0.68 16.20 8.19
CA ARG A 67 -1.71 16.60 9.16
C ARG A 67 -3.05 16.52 8.46
#